data_AF-A0A292QQ50-F1
#
_entry.id   AF-A0A292QQ50-F1
#
_cell.length_a   1.000
_cell.length_b   1.000
_cell.length_c   1.000
_cell.angle_alpha   90.00
_cell.angle_beta   90.00
_cell.angle_gamma   90.00
#
_symmetry.space_group_name_H-M   'P 1'
#
loop_
_entity.id
_entity.type
_entity.pdbx_description
1 polymer ?
#
loop_
_entity_poly.entity_id
_entity_poly.type
_entity_poly.pdbx_seq_one_letter_code
_entity_poly.pdbx_strand_id
1 'polypeptide(L)' 'MGKSKARIFRKGINDQIPRISRADAISETVKHLETKNINDAKNLITMFGLSAEEILEAGGSYEAVIAIKNILNQG' A
#
# COMPACT_ATOMS: atom_id res chain seq x y z
N MET A 1 -15.26 -4.01 -33.36
CA MET A 1 -13.95 -4.13 -32.66
C MET A 1 -13.51 -2.88 -31.88
N GLY A 2 -13.82 -1.64 -32.30
CA GLY A 2 -13.28 -0.42 -31.65
C GLY A 2 -13.90 0.00 -30.29
N LYS A 3 -15.21 -0.23 -30.08
CA LYS A 3 -15.92 0.21 -28.86
C LYS A 3 -15.50 -0.54 -27.59
N SER A 4 -15.12 -1.81 -27.72
CA SER A 4 -14.69 -2.63 -26.58
C SER A 4 -13.30 -2.20 -26.08
N LYS A 5 -12.36 -1.99 -27.01
CA LYS A 5 -11.00 -1.52 -26.69
C LYS A 5 -11.03 -0.14 -26.01
N ALA A 6 -11.81 0.81 -26.52
CA ALA A 6 -11.93 2.14 -25.92
C ALA A 6 -12.46 2.12 -24.48
N ARG A 7 -13.33 1.16 -24.15
CA ARG A 7 -13.87 0.99 -22.78
C ARG A 7 -12.82 0.42 -21.82
N ILE A 8 -12.04 -0.55 -22.28
CA ILE A 8 -10.96 -1.16 -21.49
C ILE A 8 -9.88 -0.13 -21.18
N PHE A 9 -9.45 0.65 -22.18
CA PHE A 9 -8.46 1.72 -21.96
C PHE A 9 -8.95 2.78 -20.98
N ARG A 10 -10.21 3.22 -21.10
CA ARG A 10 -10.79 4.18 -20.13
C ARG A 10 -10.86 3.64 -18.71
N LYS A 11 -11.20 2.36 -18.54
CA LYS A 11 -11.16 1.72 -17.22
C LYS A 11 -9.73 1.69 -16.68
N GLY A 12 -8.77 1.21 -17.46
CA GLY A 12 -7.37 1.15 -17.04
C GLY A 12 -6.76 2.54 -16.75
N ILE A 13 -7.19 3.60 -17.45
CA ILE A 13 -6.76 4.98 -17.18
C ILE A 13 -7.29 5.48 -15.82
N ASN A 14 -8.51 5.10 -15.43
CA ASN A 14 -9.12 5.47 -14.15
C ASN A 14 -8.70 4.54 -12.99
N ASP A 15 -8.35 3.29 -13.29
CA ASP A 15 -7.80 2.31 -12.34
C ASP A 15 -6.27 2.45 -12.18
N GLN A 16 -5.67 3.51 -12.72
CA GLN A 16 -4.27 3.78 -12.47
C GLN A 16 -4.07 3.98 -10.97
N ILE A 17 -3.41 3.00 -10.35
CA ILE A 17 -2.75 3.19 -9.07
C ILE A 17 -1.87 4.44 -9.25
N PRO A 18 -2.00 5.45 -8.38
CA PRO A 18 -1.19 6.66 -8.50
C PRO A 18 0.28 6.27 -8.68
N ARG A 19 1.02 7.02 -9.50
CA ARG A 19 2.49 6.93 -9.53
C ARG A 19 3.01 7.34 -8.15
N ILE A 20 3.00 6.41 -7.22
CA ILE A 20 3.48 6.59 -5.86
C ILE A 20 4.94 6.12 -5.85
N SER A 21 5.83 6.98 -5.36
CA SER A 21 7.22 6.59 -5.17
C SER A 21 7.33 5.65 -3.96
N ARG A 22 8.46 4.95 -3.82
CA ARG A 22 8.70 4.09 -2.65
C ARG A 22 8.63 4.91 -1.34
N ALA A 23 9.17 6.13 -1.34
CA ALA A 23 9.16 7.01 -0.18
C ALA A 23 7.73 7.44 0.19
N ASP A 24 6.92 7.78 -0.81
CA ASP A 24 5.52 8.12 -0.60
C ASP A 24 4.74 6.90 -0.09
N ALA A 25 4.98 5.71 -0.64
CA ALA A 25 4.34 4.48 -0.20
C ALA A 25 4.64 4.15 1.28
N ILE A 26 5.85 4.44 1.77
CA ILE A 26 6.20 4.30 3.19
C ILE A 26 5.37 5.30 4.03
N SER A 27 5.34 6.58 3.63
CA SER A 27 4.57 7.60 4.36
C SER A 27 3.07 7.31 4.36
N GLU A 28 2.50 6.88 3.23
CA GLU A 28 1.11 6.46 3.12
C GLU A 28 0.84 5.24 4.02
N THR A 29 1.75 4.27 4.06
CA THR A 29 1.63 3.09 4.93
C THR A 29 1.57 3.49 6.40
N VAL A 30 2.42 4.41 6.85
CA VAL A 30 2.39 4.94 8.22
C VAL A 30 1.06 5.65 8.51
N LYS A 31 0.56 6.48 7.59
CA LYS A 31 -0.76 7.11 7.73
C LYS A 31 -1.90 6.10 7.80
N HIS A 32 -1.85 5.06 6.98
CA HIS A 32 -2.86 3.99 6.98
C HIS A 32 -2.83 3.19 8.28
N LEU A 33 -1.65 3.02 8.89
CA LEU A 33 -1.50 2.42 10.20
C LEU A 33 -2.12 3.25 11.32
N GLU A 34 -1.88 4.56 11.32
CA GLU A 34 -2.46 5.49 12.31
C GLU A 34 -3.99 5.56 12.18
N THR A 35 -4.51 5.55 10.96
CA THR A 35 -5.94 5.57 10.67
C THR A 35 -6.63 4.21 10.81
N LYS A 36 -5.90 3.18 11.28
CA LYS A 36 -6.37 1.79 11.47
C LYS A 36 -6.90 1.12 10.19
N ASN A 37 -6.47 1.60 9.02
CA ASN A 37 -6.85 1.01 7.74
C ASN A 37 -5.83 -0.07 7.32
N ILE A 38 -5.92 -1.23 7.97
CA ILE A 38 -4.91 -2.29 7.90
C ILE A 38 -4.83 -2.94 6.51
N ASN A 39 -5.93 -3.01 5.78
CA ASN A 39 -5.96 -3.64 4.45
C ASN A 39 -5.12 -2.86 3.43
N ASP A 40 -5.25 -1.54 3.41
CA ASP A 40 -4.50 -0.69 2.48
C ASP A 40 -3.02 -0.64 2.87
N ALA A 41 -2.70 -0.58 4.17
CA ALA A 41 -1.34 -0.72 4.66
C ALA A 41 -0.72 -2.07 4.24
N LYS A 42 -1.45 -3.18 4.37
CA LYS A 42 -1.01 -4.51 3.94
C LYS A 42 -0.76 -4.57 2.43
N ASN A 43 -1.65 -3.98 1.63
CA ASN A 43 -1.50 -3.91 0.18
C ASN A 43 -0.23 -3.14 -0.20
N LEU A 44 0.01 -1.97 0.39
CA LEU A 44 1.20 -1.17 0.13
C LEU A 44 2.48 -1.90 0.54
N ILE A 45 2.51 -2.51 1.72
CA ILE A 45 3.67 -3.28 2.20
C ILE A 45 3.97 -4.45 1.26
N THR A 46 2.94 -5.17 0.81
CA THR A 46 3.10 -6.31 -0.10
C THR A 46 3.52 -5.87 -1.50
N MET A 47 2.93 -4.80 -2.02
CA MET A 47 3.22 -4.28 -3.36
C MET A 47 4.62 -3.68 -3.47
N PHE A 48 5.07 -2.95 -2.45
CA PHE A 48 6.37 -2.29 -2.44
C PHE A 48 7.46 -3.13 -1.77
N GLY A 49 7.12 -4.23 -1.09
CA GLY A 49 8.07 -5.02 -0.32
C GLY A 49 8.75 -4.17 0.75
N LEU A 50 7.95 -3.48 1.56
CA LEU A 50 8.45 -2.61 2.62
C LEU A 50 8.89 -3.45 3.82
N SER A 51 10.06 -3.10 4.35
CA SER A 51 10.59 -3.69 5.58
C SER A 51 9.98 -3.02 6.82
N ALA A 52 10.03 -3.71 7.95
CA ALA A 52 9.56 -3.15 9.22
C ALA A 52 10.42 -1.95 9.65
N GLU A 53 11.72 -2.02 9.36
CA GLU A 53 12.72 -0.99 9.62
C GLU A 53 12.38 0.31 8.88
N GLU A 54 12.06 0.24 7.58
CA GLU A 54 11.66 1.42 6.78
C GLU A 54 10.42 2.12 7.34
N ILE A 55 9.45 1.36 7.86
CA ILE A 55 8.21 1.91 8.42
C ILE A 55 8.47 2.56 9.79
N LEU A 56 9.35 1.97 10.60
CA LEU A 56 9.75 2.52 11.90
C LEU A 56 10.58 3.81 11.72
N GLU A 57 11.50 3.84 10.77
CA GLU A 57 12.28 5.04 10.43
C GLU A 57 11.39 6.19 9.96
N ALA A 58 10.29 5.88 9.27
CA ALA A 58 9.30 6.86 8.84
C ALA A 58 8.36 7.35 9.95
N GLY A 59 8.54 6.87 11.19
CA GLY A 59 7.77 7.32 12.36
C GLY A 59 6.56 6.44 12.71
N GLY A 60 6.45 5.25 12.13
CA GLY A 60 5.40 4.30 12.49
C GLY A 60 5.53 3.83 13.95
N SER A 61 4.40 3.68 14.65
CA SER A 61 4.37 3.11 16.00
C SER A 61 4.80 1.64 15.98
N TYR A 62 5.64 1.26 16.95
CA TYR A 62 6.16 -0.10 17.06
C TYR A 62 5.04 -1.14 17.17
N GLU A 63 4.01 -0.83 17.93
CA GLU A 63 2.84 -1.68 18.11
C GLU A 63 2.12 -1.93 16.79
N ALA A 64 1.95 -0.89 15.97
CA ALA A 64 1.31 -0.99 14.66
C ALA A 64 2.13 -1.86 13.68
N VAL A 65 3.46 -1.70 13.68
CA VAL A 65 4.37 -2.48 12.83
C VAL A 65 4.37 -3.96 13.23
N ILE A 66 4.40 -4.27 14.53
CA ILE A 66 4.32 -5.65 15.02
C ILE A 66 2.95 -6.27 14.72
N ALA A 67 1.86 -5.51 14.85
CA ALA A 67 0.53 -5.97 14.50
C ALA A 67 0.46 -6.39 13.03
N ILE A 68 1.02 -5.60 12.10
CA ILE A 68 1.10 -6.00 10.69
C ILE A 68 1.97 -7.24 10.49
N LYS A 69 3.13 -7.32 11.14
CA LYS A 69 4.05 -8.47 11.01
C LYS A 69 3.34 -9.78 11.34
N ASN A 70 2.51 -9.78 12.38
CA ASN A 70 1.68 -10.94 12.74
C ASN A 70 0.60 -11.24 11.68
N ILE A 71 0.03 -10.22 11.03
CA ILE A 71 -1.00 -10.37 9.98
C ILE A 71 -0.40 -10.83 8.64
N LEU A 72 0.86 -10.48 8.35
CA LEU A 72 1.59 -10.90 7.16
C LEU A 72 2.07 -12.36 7.26
N ASN A 73 2.42 -12.82 8.45
CA ASN A 73 2.89 -14.19 8.71
C ASN A 73 1.76 -15.25 8.78
N GLN A 74 0.49 -14.86 8.62
CA GLN A 74 -0.67 -15.78 8.66
C GLN A 74 -1.10 -16.28 7.27
N GLY A 75 -0.25 -16.14 6.25
CA GLY A 75 -0.48 -16.61 4.87
C GLY A 75 0.09 -17.99 4.61
#